data_AF-A0A6I2GJI4-F1
#
_entry.id   AF-A0A6I2GJI4-F1
#
_cell.length_a   1.000
_cell.length_b   1.000
_cell.length_c   1.000
_cell.angle_alpha   90.00
_cell.angle_beta   90.00
_cell.angle_gamma   90.00
#
_symmetry.space_group_name_H-M   'P 1'
#
loop_
_entity.id
_entity.type
_entity.pdbx_description
1 polymer ?
#
loop_
_entity_poly.entity_id
_entity_poly.type
_entity_poly.pdbx_seq_one_letter_code
_entity_poly.pdbx_strand_id
1 'polypeptide(L)'
;MECTCCGACCVAPDIAALDKPLGLRCPHLGEDNLCTVYERRPQVCRDYAADQVCRMIEAPTLEERVHKYLSLFGLAEEAQAVRASGCRTLTAARRVEALRGR
;
A
#
# COMPACT_ATOMS: atom_id res chain seq x y z
N MET A 1 6.48 8.13 -17.36
CA MET A 1 6.91 6.72 -17.57
C MET A 1 5.68 5.83 -17.53
N GLU A 2 5.77 4.62 -18.05
CA GLU A 2 4.61 3.72 -18.09
C GLU A 2 4.50 2.89 -16.80
N CYS A 3 3.27 2.65 -16.35
CA CYS A 3 2.99 1.78 -15.22
C CYS A 3 3.27 0.33 -15.59
N THR A 4 4.02 -0.39 -14.76
CA THR A 4 4.35 -1.81 -14.98
C THR A 4 3.30 -2.78 -14.43
N CYS A 5 2.15 -2.26 -13.97
CA CYS A 5 1.09 -3.05 -13.31
C CYS A 5 1.59 -3.94 -12.15
N CYS A 6 2.67 -3.52 -11.48
CA CYS A 6 3.36 -4.36 -10.49
C CYS A 6 2.64 -4.53 -9.14
N GLY A 7 1.52 -3.83 -8.91
CA GLY A 7 0.75 -3.93 -7.66
C GLY A 7 1.34 -3.21 -6.43
N ALA A 8 2.54 -2.62 -6.51
CA ALA A 8 3.21 -2.00 -5.35
C ALA A 8 2.36 -0.88 -4.70
N CYS A 9 1.75 -0.01 -5.51
CA CYS A 9 0.86 1.05 -5.02
C CYS A 9 -0.44 0.53 -4.37
N CYS A 10 -0.80 -0.74 -4.61
CA CYS A 10 -1.95 -1.39 -3.99
C CYS A 10 -1.61 -2.05 -2.64
N VAL A 11 -0.33 -2.18 -2.29
CA VAL A 11 0.10 -2.84 -1.04
C VAL A 11 0.82 -1.88 -0.11
N ALA A 12 1.77 -1.11 -0.62
CA ALA A 12 2.68 -0.33 0.21
C ALA A 12 2.02 0.85 0.95
N PRO A 13 1.42 1.86 0.28
CA PRO A 13 0.81 3.02 0.96
C PRO A 13 -0.52 2.63 1.64
N ASP A 14 -0.96 3.35 2.67
CA ASP A 14 -2.36 3.29 3.10
C ASP A 14 -3.29 3.93 2.05
N ILE A 15 -4.56 3.54 2.02
CA ILE A 15 -5.56 4.12 1.11
C ILE A 15 -6.84 4.38 1.89
N ALA A 16 -7.02 5.62 2.33
CA ALA A 16 -8.16 6.02 3.15
C ALA A 16 -9.51 5.73 2.49
N ALA A 17 -9.63 5.96 1.18
CA ALA A 17 -10.85 5.68 0.41
C ALA A 17 -11.24 4.18 0.38
N LEU A 18 -10.32 3.28 0.74
CA LEU A 18 -10.54 1.84 0.82
C LEU A 18 -10.43 1.31 2.25
N ASP A 19 -10.28 2.19 3.24
CA ASP A 19 -9.96 1.84 4.64
C ASP A 19 -8.78 0.86 4.73
N LYS A 20 -7.81 0.96 3.81
CA LYS A 20 -6.69 0.02 3.66
C LYS A 20 -5.49 0.50 4.47
N PRO A 21 -4.99 -0.28 5.45
CA PRO A 21 -3.80 0.08 6.21
C PRO A 21 -2.52 0.13 5.38
N LEU A 22 -1.53 0.83 5.92
CA LEU A 22 -0.15 0.86 5.43
C LEU A 22 0.43 -0.57 5.41
N GLY A 23 1.15 -0.90 4.34
CA GLY A 23 1.85 -2.19 4.19
C GLY A 23 0.95 -3.43 4.11
N LEU A 24 -0.37 -3.27 4.09
CA LEU A 24 -1.33 -4.36 3.87
C LEU A 24 -1.84 -4.39 2.43
N ARG A 25 -2.07 -5.61 1.95
CA ARG A 25 -2.55 -5.87 0.60
C ARG A 25 -3.98 -5.36 0.42
N CYS A 26 -4.21 -4.59 -0.65
CA CYS A 26 -5.55 -4.14 -1.02
C CYS A 26 -6.49 -5.35 -1.22
N PRO A 27 -7.74 -5.30 -0.70
CA PRO A 27 -8.71 -6.39 -0.88
C PRO A 27 -9.11 -6.63 -2.34
N HIS A 28 -8.87 -5.65 -3.22
CA HIS A 28 -9.19 -5.73 -4.64
C HIS A 28 -7.99 -6.07 -5.54
N LEU A 29 -6.82 -6.37 -4.97
CA LEU A 29 -5.67 -6.81 -5.76
C LEU A 29 -5.83 -8.31 -6.09
N GLY A 30 -5.85 -8.69 -7.36
CA GLY A 30 -5.84 -10.07 -7.83
C GLY A 30 -4.45 -10.70 -7.70
N GLU A 31 -4.36 -12.03 -7.85
CA GLU A 31 -3.09 -12.77 -7.79
C GLU A 31 -2.14 -12.37 -8.95
N ASP A 32 -2.69 -11.86 -10.04
CA ASP A 32 -2.01 -11.30 -11.20
C ASP A 32 -1.54 -9.85 -11.01
N ASN A 33 -1.69 -9.28 -9.80
CA ASN A 33 -1.44 -7.87 -9.48
C ASN A 33 -2.35 -6.87 -10.20
N LEU A 34 -3.46 -7.31 -10.78
CA LEU A 34 -4.46 -6.45 -11.39
C LEU A 34 -5.62 -6.17 -10.42
N CYS A 35 -6.32 -5.06 -10.65
CA CYS A 35 -7.43 -4.69 -9.78
C CYS A 35 -8.72 -5.39 -10.22
N THR A 36 -9.33 -6.17 -9.32
CA THR A 36 -10.58 -6.90 -9.59
C THR A 36 -11.82 -6.01 -9.68
N VAL A 37 -11.70 -4.72 -9.33
CA VAL A 37 -12.77 -3.72 -9.41
C VAL A 37 -12.33 -2.48 -10.18
N TYR A 38 -11.56 -2.66 -11.26
CA TYR A 38 -10.96 -1.56 -12.04
C TYR A 38 -11.94 -0.42 -12.36
N GLU A 39 -13.13 -0.75 -12.85
CA GLU A 39 -14.20 0.22 -13.18
C GLU A 39 -14.81 0.95 -11.98
N ARG A 40 -14.58 0.47 -10.76
CA ARG A 40 -15.06 1.06 -9.51
C ARG A 40 -13.93 1.61 -8.65
N ARG A 41 -12.74 1.81 -9.22
CA ARG A 41 -11.61 2.42 -8.51
C ARG A 41 -12.01 3.79 -7.94
N PRO A 42 -11.70 4.08 -6.67
CA PRO A 42 -11.86 5.41 -6.12
C PRO A 42 -10.91 6.39 -6.83
N GLN A 43 -11.23 7.68 -6.76
CA GLN A 43 -10.52 8.73 -7.50
C GLN A 43 -9.00 8.70 -7.26
N VAL A 44 -8.56 8.52 -6.01
CA VAL A 44 -7.13 8.39 -5.67
C VAL A 44 -6.38 7.29 -6.43
N CYS A 45 -7.06 6.17 -6.74
CA CYS A 45 -6.46 5.08 -7.53
C CYS A 45 -6.47 5.39 -9.04
N ARG A 46 -7.38 6.25 -9.52
CA ARG A 46 -7.46 6.67 -10.93
C ARG A 46 -6.45 7.76 -11.24
N ASP A 47 -6.23 8.66 -10.29
CA ASP A 47 -5.29 9.77 -10.41
C ASP A 47 -3.84 9.34 -10.25
N TYR A 48 -3.60 8.11 -9.79
CA TYR A 48 -2.25 7.58 -9.64
C TYR A 48 -1.56 7.45 -11.00
N ALA A 49 -0.53 8.27 -11.21
CA ALA A 49 0.35 8.21 -12.36
C ALA A 49 1.72 7.66 -11.95
N ALA A 50 2.27 6.75 -12.76
CA ALA A 50 3.59 6.19 -12.52
C ALA A 50 4.68 7.27 -12.69
N ASP A 51 5.55 7.38 -11.69
CA ASP A 51 6.59 8.40 -11.60
C ASP A 51 7.95 7.80 -11.19
N GLN A 52 8.92 8.66 -10.89
CA GLN A 52 10.28 8.26 -10.52
C GLN A 52 10.32 7.28 -9.33
N VAL A 53 9.37 7.34 -8.40
CA VAL A 53 9.29 6.41 -7.27
C VAL A 53 9.13 4.98 -7.79
N CYS A 54 8.30 4.76 -8.81
CA CYS A 54 8.10 3.44 -9.41
C CYS A 54 9.41 2.81 -9.93
N ARG A 55 10.32 3.63 -10.48
CA ARG A 55 11.64 3.18 -10.94
C ARG A 55 12.56 2.89 -9.75
N MET A 56 12.57 3.74 -8.73
CA MET A 56 13.44 3.56 -7.55
C MET A 56 13.13 2.28 -6.79
N ILE A 57 11.86 1.87 -6.75
CA ILE A 57 11.42 0.66 -6.05
C ILE A 57 11.45 -0.59 -6.92
N GLU A 58 11.92 -0.51 -8.18
CA GLU A 58 11.90 -1.63 -9.11
C GLU A 58 12.62 -2.87 -8.55
N ALA A 59 11.93 -4.02 -8.57
CA ALA A 59 12.45 -5.29 -8.08
C ALA A 59 11.71 -6.47 -8.75
N PRO A 60 12.31 -7.69 -8.74
CA PRO A 60 11.69 -8.90 -9.27
C PRO A 60 10.32 -9.26 -8.66
N THR A 61 10.11 -9.03 -7.37
CA THR A 61 8.88 -9.43 -6.66
C THR A 61 8.08 -8.24 -6.16
N LEU A 62 6.77 -8.43 -5.95
CA LEU A 62 5.92 -7.41 -5.35
C LEU A 62 6.37 -7.10 -3.92
N GLU A 63 6.72 -8.13 -3.15
CA GLU A 63 7.18 -8.02 -1.77
C GLU A 63 8.42 -7.15 -1.66
N GLU A 64 9.40 -7.35 -2.56
CA GLU A 64 10.61 -6.51 -2.60
C GLU A 64 10.30 -5.07 -3.01
N ARG A 65 9.38 -4.85 -3.96
CA ARG A 65 8.94 -3.49 -4.34
C ARG A 65 8.27 -2.78 -3.16
N VAL A 66 7.43 -3.48 -2.41
CA VAL A 66 6.75 -2.96 -1.22
C VAL A 66 7.78 -2.63 -0.13
N HIS A 67 8.75 -3.52 0.10
CA HIS A 67 9.83 -3.25 1.05
C HIS A 67 10.61 -1.99 0.65
N LYS A 68 11.07 -1.88 -0.61
CA LYS A 68 11.77 -0.70 -1.11
C LYS A 68 10.94 0.58 -0.98
N TYR A 69 9.65 0.53 -1.28
CA TYR A 69 8.75 1.68 -1.09
C TYR A 69 8.72 2.12 0.38
N LEU A 70 8.45 1.18 1.29
CA LEU A 70 8.36 1.49 2.72
C LEU A 70 9.69 2.04 3.25
N SER A 71 10.83 1.47 2.83
CA SER A 71 12.16 1.98 3.18
C SER A 71 12.42 3.38 2.62
N LEU A 72 12.04 3.64 1.37
CA LEU A 72 12.24 4.95 0.72
C LEU A 72 11.53 6.09 1.46
N PHE A 73 10.34 5.82 2.01
CA PHE A 73 9.55 6.80 2.76
C PHE A 73 9.78 6.75 4.28
N GLY A 74 10.65 5.86 4.79
CA GLY A 74 10.88 5.71 6.23
C GLY A 74 9.70 5.08 6.99
N LEU A 75 8.86 4.30 6.32
CA LEU A 75 7.60 3.74 6.81
C LEU A 75 7.68 2.24 7.17
N ALA A 76 8.87 1.64 7.12
CA ALA A 76 9.04 0.20 7.32
C ALA A 76 8.63 -0.26 8.74
N GLU A 77 9.02 0.49 9.77
CA GLU A 77 8.70 0.16 11.17
C GLU A 77 7.20 0.32 11.44
N GLU A 78 6.58 1.39 10.93
CA GLU A 78 5.14 1.63 11.05
C GLU A 78 4.34 0.51 10.37
N ALA A 79 4.70 0.14 9.15
CA ALA A 79 4.06 -0.97 8.45
C ALA A 79 4.20 -2.30 9.20
N GLN A 80 5.35 -2.56 9.83
CA GLN A 80 5.55 -3.72 10.67
C GLN A 80 4.66 -3.67 11.93
N ALA A 81 4.55 -2.50 12.57
CA ALA A 81 3.69 -2.30 13.73
C ALA A 81 2.20 -2.49 13.39
N VAL A 82 1.75 -2.01 12.23
CA VAL A 82 0.40 -2.25 11.70
C VAL A 82 0.16 -3.75 11.52
N ARG A 83 1.08 -4.48 10.87
CA ARG A 83 0.97 -5.94 10.68
C ARG A 83 0.92 -6.68 12.02
N ALA A 84 1.79 -6.31 12.96
CA ALA A 84 1.86 -6.93 14.29
C ALA A 84 0.61 -6.65 15.15
N SER A 85 -0.09 -5.53 14.90
CA SER A 85 -1.34 -5.22 15.61
C SER A 85 -2.53 -6.11 15.22
N GLY A 86 -2.44 -6.82 14.09
CA GLY A 86 -3.55 -7.60 13.55
C GLY A 86 -4.69 -6.76 12.97
N CYS A 87 -4.56 -5.42 12.91
CA CYS A 87 -5.56 -4.56 12.28
C CYS A 87 -5.72 -4.89 10.80
N ARG A 88 -6.96 -4.90 10.33
CA ARG A 88 -7.30 -5.12 8.92
C ARG A 88 -7.77 -3.86 8.20
N THR A 89 -8.02 -2.80 8.96
CA THR A 89 -8.55 -1.53 8.45
C THR A 89 -7.73 -0.34 8.94
N LEU A 90 -7.63 0.70 8.11
CA LEU A 90 -6.85 1.89 8.40
C LEU A 90 -7.38 2.59 9.65
N THR A 91 -8.70 2.64 9.78
CA THR A 91 -9.39 3.17 10.94
C THR A 91 -8.99 2.45 12.23
N ALA A 92 -8.88 1.12 12.20
CA ALA A 92 -8.42 0.35 13.35
C ALA A 92 -6.92 0.60 13.66
N ALA A 93 -6.08 0.65 12.63
CA ALA A 93 -4.64 0.93 12.78
C ALA A 93 -4.40 2.29 13.45
N ARG A 94 -5.05 3.35 12.97
CA ARG A 94 -4.98 4.71 13.55
C ARG A 94 -5.46 4.75 14.99
N ARG A 95 -6.47 3.96 15.34
CA ARG A 95 -6.94 3.85 16.73
C ARG A 95 -5.85 3.24 17.62
N VAL A 96 -5.18 2.18 17.17
CA VAL A 96 -4.09 1.55 17.94
C VAL A 96 -2.93 2.52 18.14
N GLU A 97 -2.53 3.28 17.12
CA GLU A 97 -1.49 4.31 17.23
C GLU A 97 -1.86 5.40 18.23
N ALA A 98 -3.09 5.92 18.15
CA ALA A 98 -3.58 6.94 19.09
C ALA A 98 -3.65 6.44 20.55
N LEU A 99 -3.75 5.13 20.78
CA LEU A 99 -3.68 4.53 22.12
C LEU A 99 -2.23 4.35 22.61
N ARG A 100 -1.25 4.19 21.71
CA ARG A 100 0.18 4.01 22.02
C ARG A 100 0.92 5.31 22.28
N GLY A 101 0.42 6.43 21.75
CA GLY A 101 0.96 7.78 21.97
C GLY A 101 0.48 8.49 23.24
N ARG A 102 -0.13 7.78 24.19
CA ARG A 102 -0.51 8.24 25.54
C ARG A 102 0.22 7.41 26.58
#